data_AF-E6XPV8-F1
#
_entry.id   AF-E6XPV8-F1
#
_cell.length_a   1.000
_cell.length_b   1.000
_cell.length_c   1.000
_cell.angle_alpha   90.00
_cell.angle_beta   90.00
_cell.angle_gamma   90.00
#
_symmetry.space_group_name_H-M   'P 1'
#
loop_
_entity.id
_entity.type
_entity.pdbx_description
1 polymer ?
#
loop_
_entity_poly.entity_id
_entity_poly.type
_entity_poly.pdbx_seq_one_letter_code
_entity_poly.pdbx_strand_id
1 'polypeptide(L)'
;MNTTTLPNAEEIAMARLGSQELSAVIESNGEAQQISVIDKLGQSHDVTLPSSVLKMMIEVLTQLGQGNSVNITPIHAEMTTQQGADFLNMSRPTFIKLLDSGEIPFVRVGNRRKVAFSAVIKYKQQLERQRLSTLDELSRLDQELGMGY
;
A
#
# COMPACT_ATOMS: atom_id res chain seq x y z
N MET A 1 5.51 -7.80 -14.68
CA MET A 1 4.99 -9.17 -14.90
C MET A 1 3.93 -9.39 -13.85
N ASN A 2 2.67 -9.53 -14.24
CA ASN A 2 1.56 -9.79 -13.32
C ASN A 2 1.40 -11.31 -13.21
N THR A 3 2.11 -11.94 -12.29
CA THR A 3 1.92 -13.35 -11.96
C THR A 3 1.22 -13.42 -10.61
N THR A 4 -0.12 -13.35 -10.63
CA THR A 4 -0.95 -13.63 -9.46
C THR A 4 -1.04 -15.15 -9.31
N THR A 5 0.06 -15.77 -8.88
CA THR A 5 0.11 -17.19 -8.53
C THR A 5 0.15 -17.31 -7.01
N LEU A 6 -0.58 -18.28 -6.47
CA LEU A 6 -0.51 -18.63 -5.05
C LEU A 6 0.87 -19.25 -4.76
N PRO A 7 1.55 -18.84 -3.67
CA PRO A 7 2.84 -19.42 -3.33
C PRO A 7 2.70 -20.88 -2.92
N ASN A 8 3.68 -21.70 -3.29
CA ASN A 8 3.76 -23.09 -2.86
C ASN A 8 4.31 -23.22 -1.42
N ALA A 9 4.28 -24.42 -0.83
CA ALA A 9 4.70 -24.62 0.56
C ALA A 9 6.17 -24.24 0.83
N GLU A 10 7.06 -24.46 -0.13
CA GLU A 10 8.48 -24.10 -0.02
C GLU A 10 8.66 -22.57 -0.07
N GLU A 11 7.96 -21.90 -0.98
CA GLU A 11 7.95 -20.44 -1.10
C GLU A 11 7.41 -19.76 0.17
N ILE A 12 6.34 -20.31 0.75
CA ILE A 12 5.77 -19.83 2.02
C ILE A 12 6.81 -19.92 3.15
N ALA A 13 7.50 -21.07 3.26
CA ALA A 13 8.51 -21.28 4.30
C ALA A 13 9.71 -20.34 4.12
N MET A 14 10.24 -20.22 2.90
CA MET A 14 11.34 -19.31 2.58
C MET A 14 10.95 -17.84 2.83
N ALA A 15 9.74 -17.43 2.44
CA ALA A 15 9.28 -16.08 2.64
C ALA A 15 9.16 -15.72 4.13
N ARG A 16 8.70 -16.66 4.95
CA ARG A 16 8.60 -16.47 6.41
C ARG A 16 9.97 -16.32 7.07
N LEU A 17 10.96 -17.14 6.68
CA LEU A 17 12.31 -17.02 7.22
C LEU A 17 12.97 -15.72 6.73
N GLY A 18 12.88 -15.44 5.43
CA GLY A 18 13.46 -14.24 4.83
C GLY A 18 12.90 -12.95 5.42
N SER A 19 11.59 -12.86 5.71
CA SER A 19 11.01 -11.68 6.34
C SER A 19 11.54 -11.45 7.75
N GLN A 20 11.76 -12.51 8.54
CA GLN A 20 12.33 -12.44 9.88
C GLN A 20 13.79 -11.98 9.85
N GLU A 21 14.61 -12.58 8.99
CA GLU A 21 16.03 -12.22 8.84
C GLU A 21 16.19 -10.77 8.37
N LEU A 22 15.46 -10.36 7.33
CA LEU A 22 15.51 -9.00 6.82
C LEU A 22 15.04 -7.97 7.87
N SER A 23 13.95 -8.27 8.59
CA SER A 23 13.45 -7.38 9.65
C SER A 23 14.43 -7.19 10.80
N ALA A 24 15.28 -8.19 11.08
CA ALA A 24 16.27 -8.11 12.15
C ALA A 24 17.49 -7.26 11.77
N VAL A 25 17.81 -7.12 10.48
CA VAL A 25 19.03 -6.47 9.99
C VAL A 25 18.76 -5.07 9.41
N ILE A 26 17.54 -4.81 8.92
CA ILE A 26 17.19 -3.51 8.35
C ILE A 26 17.02 -2.46 9.45
N GLU A 27 17.85 -1.41 9.42
CA GLU A 27 17.74 -0.27 10.32
C GLU A 27 16.58 0.64 9.88
N SER A 28 15.72 1.04 10.82
CA SER A 28 14.54 1.84 10.51
C SER A 28 14.86 3.27 10.03
N ASN A 29 16.10 3.75 10.25
CA ASN A 29 16.44 5.18 10.23
C ASN A 29 17.36 5.64 9.08
N GLY A 30 17.92 4.74 8.26
CA GLY A 30 18.75 5.12 7.11
C GLY A 30 17.94 5.45 5.85
N GLU A 31 18.48 6.28 4.95
CA GLU A 31 17.84 6.57 3.64
C GLU A 31 18.00 5.42 2.64
N ALA A 32 19.11 4.68 2.73
CA ALA A 32 19.43 3.52 1.91
C ALA A 32 20.24 2.49 2.70
N GLN A 33 20.21 1.24 2.25
CA GLN A 33 21.10 0.18 2.73
C GLN A 33 21.73 -0.59 1.57
N GLN A 34 22.92 -1.12 1.82
CA GLN A 34 23.65 -1.98 0.89
C GLN A 34 23.37 -3.45 1.23
N ILE A 35 22.94 -4.21 0.23
CA ILE A 35 22.75 -5.66 0.31
C ILE A 35 23.69 -6.38 -0.65
N SER A 36 24.07 -7.62 -0.36
CA SER A 36 24.87 -8.45 -1.27
C SER A 36 23.99 -9.54 -1.88
N VAL A 37 24.06 -9.68 -3.20
CA VAL A 37 23.35 -10.71 -3.97
C VAL A 37 24.37 -11.63 -4.62
N ILE A 38 24.19 -12.94 -4.46
CA ILE A 38 25.08 -13.94 -5.06
C ILE A 38 24.55 -14.33 -6.44
N ASP A 39 25.38 -14.21 -7.47
CA ASP A 39 25.02 -14.63 -8.82
C ASP A 39 25.12 -16.15 -9.03
N LYS A 40 24.79 -16.62 -10.24
CA LYS A 40 24.85 -18.05 -10.59
C LYS A 40 26.27 -18.64 -10.56
N LEU A 41 27.30 -17.81 -10.56
CA LEU A 41 28.71 -18.18 -10.49
C LEU A 41 29.25 -18.14 -9.06
N GLY A 42 28.42 -17.78 -8.07
CA GLY A 42 28.83 -17.64 -6.68
C GLY A 42 29.53 -16.31 -6.36
N GLN A 43 29.54 -15.36 -7.30
CA GLN A 43 30.13 -14.04 -7.06
C GLN A 43 29.13 -13.14 -6.33
N SER A 44 29.62 -12.44 -5.30
CA SER A 44 28.84 -11.47 -4.54
C SER A 44 28.81 -10.14 -5.26
N HIS A 45 27.62 -9.59 -5.44
CA HIS A 45 27.37 -8.28 -6.04
C HIS A 45 26.66 -7.39 -5.02
N ASP A 46 27.26 -6.26 -4.69
CA ASP A 46 26.67 -5.31 -3.78
C ASP A 46 25.69 -4.38 -4.51
N VAL A 47 24.51 -4.20 -3.93
CA VAL A 47 23.44 -3.38 -4.46
C VAL A 47 22.96 -2.44 -3.36
N THR A 48 22.95 -1.14 -3.65
CA THR A 48 22.37 -0.14 -2.75
C THR A 48 20.90 0.04 -3.07
N LEU A 49 20.03 -0.13 -2.07
CA LEU A 49 18.59 0.02 -2.20
C LEU A 49 18.07 1.08 -1.22
N PRO A 50 17.05 1.87 -1.60
CA PRO A 50 16.36 2.73 -0.65
C PRO A 50 15.73 1.91 0.48
N SER A 51 15.77 2.42 1.71
CA SER A 51 15.19 1.71 2.87
C SER A 51 13.69 1.45 2.70
N SER A 52 12.99 2.28 1.93
CA SER A 52 11.57 2.08 1.59
C SER A 52 11.32 0.81 0.76
N VAL A 53 12.24 0.46 -0.15
CA VAL A 53 12.13 -0.77 -0.96
C VAL A 53 12.35 -1.99 -0.10
N LEU A 54 13.32 -1.94 0.82
CA LEU A 54 13.60 -3.03 1.75
C LEU A 54 12.43 -3.26 2.72
N LYS A 55 11.82 -2.19 3.24
CA LYS A 55 10.58 -2.28 4.05
C LYS A 55 9.43 -2.91 3.24
N MET A 56 9.27 -2.52 1.98
CA MET A 56 8.27 -3.15 1.09
C MET A 56 8.57 -4.64 0.87
N MET A 57 9.83 -5.04 0.70
CA MET A 57 10.19 -6.45 0.57
C MET A 57 9.80 -7.26 1.81
N ILE A 58 10.00 -6.72 3.03
CA ILE A 58 9.54 -7.37 4.27
C ILE A 58 8.02 -7.58 4.23
N GLU A 59 7.24 -6.57 3.82
CA GLU A 59 5.78 -6.68 3.72
C GLU A 59 5.36 -7.75 2.71
N VAL A 60 5.99 -7.77 1.53
CA VAL A 60 5.74 -8.79 0.49
C VAL A 60 6.03 -10.19 1.01
N LEU A 61 7.20 -10.39 1.63
CA LEU A 61 7.60 -11.68 2.20
C LEU A 61 6.67 -12.11 3.34
N THR A 62 6.19 -11.16 4.14
CA THR A 62 5.21 -11.43 5.21
C THR A 62 3.89 -11.93 4.65
N GLN A 63 3.39 -11.32 3.57
CA GLN A 63 2.17 -11.78 2.89
C GLN A 63 2.35 -13.17 2.26
N LEU A 64 3.47 -13.38 1.54
CA LEU A 64 3.79 -14.68 0.96
C LEU A 64 3.93 -15.76 2.03
N GLY A 65 4.57 -15.46 3.17
CA GLY A 65 4.72 -16.37 4.30
C GLY A 65 3.42 -16.71 5.03
N GLN A 66 2.33 -15.99 4.76
CA GLN A 66 0.97 -16.31 5.20
C GLN A 66 0.18 -17.11 4.16
N GLY A 67 0.76 -17.40 3.00
CA GLY A 67 0.09 -18.05 1.88
C GLY A 67 -0.69 -17.10 0.98
N ASN A 68 -0.57 -15.79 1.17
CA ASN A 68 -1.25 -14.79 0.34
C ASN A 68 -0.47 -14.53 -0.95
N SER A 69 -1.19 -14.32 -2.05
CA SER A 69 -0.59 -13.80 -3.29
C SER A 69 -0.45 -12.28 -3.21
N VAL A 70 0.63 -11.73 -3.79
CA VAL A 70 0.93 -10.29 -3.76
C VAL A 70 0.94 -9.73 -5.18
N ASN A 71 0.31 -8.57 -5.37
CA ASN A 71 0.30 -7.86 -6.64
C ASN A 71 0.83 -6.44 -6.47
N ILE A 72 1.90 -6.10 -7.20
CA ILE A 72 2.45 -4.74 -7.24
C ILE A 72 1.84 -4.02 -8.44
N THR A 73 0.97 -3.06 -8.15
CA THR A 73 0.36 -2.22 -9.19
C THR A 73 1.13 -0.90 -9.29
N PRO A 74 1.75 -0.59 -10.44
CA PRO A 74 2.37 0.71 -10.67
C PRO A 74 1.34 1.81 -10.51
N ILE A 75 1.72 2.85 -9.78
CA ILE A 75 0.87 4.00 -9.60
C ILE A 75 1.26 5.01 -10.68
N HIS A 76 0.39 5.20 -11.66
CA HIS A 76 0.57 6.24 -12.67
C HIS A 76 0.29 7.62 -12.06
N ALA A 77 1.02 8.64 -12.50
CA ALA A 77 0.80 10.02 -12.08
C ALA A 77 -0.66 10.47 -12.27
N GLU A 78 -1.30 9.96 -13.33
CA GLU A 78 -2.73 10.13 -13.60
C GLU A 78 -3.47 8.79 -13.62
N MET A 79 -4.56 8.74 -12.88
CA MET A 79 -5.47 7.61 -12.78
C MET A 79 -6.69 7.81 -13.67
N THR A 80 -7.20 6.71 -14.22
CA THR A 80 -8.56 6.66 -14.75
C THR A 80 -9.58 6.63 -13.62
N THR A 81 -10.85 6.92 -13.92
CA THR A 81 -11.94 6.82 -12.94
C THR A 81 -12.10 5.41 -12.36
N GLN A 82 -11.71 4.37 -13.09
CA GLN A 82 -11.75 3.00 -12.58
C GLN A 82 -10.62 2.80 -11.55
N GLN A 83 -9.39 3.14 -11.92
CA GLN A 83 -8.23 3.00 -11.02
C GLN A 83 -8.41 3.80 -9.72
N GLY A 84 -8.96 5.02 -9.79
CA GLY A 84 -9.24 5.81 -8.60
C GLY A 84 -10.31 5.18 -7.70
N ALA A 85 -11.35 4.59 -8.30
CA ALA A 85 -12.38 3.87 -7.57
C ALA A 85 -11.83 2.61 -6.89
N ASP A 86 -11.04 1.81 -7.62
CA ASP A 86 -10.39 0.61 -7.10
C ASP A 86 -9.45 0.97 -5.93
N PHE A 87 -8.67 2.05 -6.05
CA PHE A 87 -7.75 2.50 -5.01
C PHE A 87 -8.45 2.97 -3.72
N LEU A 88 -9.63 3.57 -3.84
CA LEU A 88 -10.46 3.97 -2.69
C LEU A 88 -11.42 2.87 -2.24
N ASN A 89 -11.32 1.65 -2.79
CA ASN A 89 -12.19 0.51 -2.50
C ASN A 89 -13.69 0.86 -2.62
N MET A 90 -14.07 1.57 -3.69
CA MET A 90 -15.46 1.97 -3.93
C MET A 90 -15.90 1.70 -5.37
N SER A 91 -17.21 1.78 -5.63
CA SER A 91 -17.72 1.63 -6.99
C SER A 91 -17.30 2.80 -7.89
N ARG A 92 -17.05 2.53 -9.17
CA ARG A 92 -16.75 3.59 -10.15
C ARG A 92 -17.84 4.67 -10.24
N PRO A 93 -19.15 4.35 -10.21
CA PRO A 93 -20.19 5.38 -10.12
C PRO A 93 -20.06 6.27 -8.88
N THR A 94 -19.73 5.71 -7.71
CA THR A 94 -19.50 6.48 -6.48
C THR A 94 -18.30 7.43 -6.65
N PHE A 95 -17.19 6.93 -7.19
CA PHE A 95 -16.03 7.75 -7.45
C PHE A 95 -16.33 8.90 -8.42
N ILE A 96 -17.09 8.63 -9.49
CA ILE A 96 -17.50 9.68 -10.44
C ILE A 96 -18.36 10.76 -9.75
N LYS A 97 -19.27 10.38 -8.84
CA LYS A 97 -20.05 11.36 -8.07
C LYS A 97 -19.16 12.27 -7.23
N LEU A 98 -18.10 11.74 -6.60
CA LEU A 98 -17.10 12.53 -5.86
C LEU A 98 -16.32 13.49 -6.76
N LEU A 99 -15.99 13.06 -7.99
CA LEU A 99 -15.37 13.96 -8.97
C LEU A 99 -16.32 15.09 -9.36
N ASP A 100 -17.57 14.75 -9.65
CA ASP A 100 -18.58 15.70 -10.11
C ASP A 100 -19.03 16.67 -9.00
N SER A 101 -18.93 16.29 -7.72
CA SER A 101 -19.14 17.18 -6.56
C SER A 101 -17.93 18.06 -6.23
N GLY A 102 -16.78 17.85 -6.88
CA GLY A 102 -15.56 18.64 -6.67
C GLY A 102 -14.73 18.23 -5.46
N GLU A 103 -15.07 17.13 -4.78
CA GLU A 103 -14.32 16.58 -3.63
C GLU A 103 -12.90 16.18 -4.01
N ILE A 104 -12.73 15.68 -5.25
CA ILE A 104 -11.43 15.31 -5.80
C ILE A 104 -11.25 16.01 -7.15
N PRO A 105 -10.20 16.85 -7.32
CA PRO A 105 -9.96 17.54 -8.58
C PRO A 105 -9.61 16.55 -9.69
N PHE A 106 -10.12 16.80 -10.89
CA PHE A 106 -9.83 16.01 -12.09
C PHE A 106 -9.68 16.92 -13.30
N VAL A 107 -9.00 16.42 -14.33
CA VAL A 107 -8.91 17.05 -15.64
C VAL A 107 -9.60 16.19 -16.69
N ARG A 108 -10.12 16.80 -17.76
CA ARG A 108 -10.64 16.06 -18.91
C ARG A 108 -9.58 16.00 -20.00
N VAL A 109 -9.28 14.78 -20.44
CA VAL A 109 -8.45 14.51 -21.61
C VAL A 109 -9.33 13.81 -22.65
N GLY A 110 -9.79 14.59 -23.63
CA GLY A 110 -10.89 14.19 -24.51
C GLY A 110 -12.16 13.90 -23.70
N ASN A 111 -12.76 12.73 -23.94
CA ASN A 111 -13.99 12.30 -23.24
C ASN A 111 -13.74 11.62 -21.88
N ARG A 112 -12.48 11.44 -21.48
CA ARG A 112 -12.13 10.73 -20.25
C ARG A 112 -11.74 11.71 -19.15
N ARG A 113 -12.18 11.44 -17.92
CA ARG A 113 -11.67 12.10 -16.72
C ARG A 113 -10.35 11.43 -16.32
N LYS A 114 -9.36 12.25 -16.00
CA LYS A 114 -8.05 11.87 -15.46
C LYS A 114 -7.89 12.52 -14.10
N VAL A 115 -7.46 11.73 -13.12
CA VAL A 115 -7.36 12.16 -11.74
C VAL A 115 -5.91 12.00 -11.30
N ALA A 116 -5.29 13.07 -10.82
CA ALA A 116 -3.94 12.99 -10.29
C ALA A 116 -3.92 12.04 -9.07
N PHE A 117 -2.96 11.12 -9.04
CA PHE A 117 -2.84 10.18 -7.91
C PHE A 117 -2.71 10.90 -6.56
N SER A 118 -1.96 12.00 -6.54
CA SER A 118 -1.78 12.85 -5.36
C SER A 118 -3.10 13.42 -4.83
N ALA A 119 -4.07 13.72 -5.71
CA ALA A 119 -5.39 14.17 -5.30
C ALA A 119 -6.18 13.05 -4.62
N VAL A 120 -6.10 11.83 -5.16
CA VAL A 120 -6.76 10.64 -4.59
C VAL A 120 -6.17 10.28 -3.21
N ILE A 121 -4.85 10.34 -3.04
CA ILE A 121 -4.21 10.15 -1.72
C ILE A 121 -4.73 11.18 -0.73
N LYS A 122 -4.69 12.47 -1.09
CA LYS A 122 -5.09 13.55 -0.19
C LYS A 122 -6.52 13.35 0.33
N TYR A 123 -7.43 12.95 -0.56
CA TYR A 123 -8.79 12.61 -0.20
C TYR A 123 -8.86 11.40 0.76
N LYS A 124 -8.14 10.31 0.45
CA LYS A 124 -8.09 9.12 1.34
C LYS A 124 -7.60 9.47 2.74
N GLN A 125 -6.54 10.28 2.85
CA GLN A 125 -6.01 10.72 4.12
C GLN A 125 -6.98 11.62 4.89
N GLN A 126 -7.74 12.47 4.20
CA GLN A 126 -8.79 13.28 4.83
C GLN A 126 -9.92 12.39 5.38
N LEU A 127 -10.36 11.41 4.60
CA LEU A 127 -11.40 10.46 5.02
C LEU A 127 -10.96 9.66 6.25
N GLU A 128 -9.71 9.19 6.28
CA GLU A 128 -9.17 8.44 7.42
C GLU A 128 -9.10 9.31 8.68
N ARG A 129 -8.66 10.57 8.56
CA ARG A 129 -8.66 11.52 9.68
C ARG A 129 -10.08 11.77 10.22
N GLN A 130 -11.05 11.95 9.33
CA GLN A 130 -12.45 12.12 9.72
C GLN A 130 -12.98 10.88 10.44
N ARG A 131 -12.69 9.69 9.93
CA ARG A 131 -13.08 8.41 10.54
C ARG A 131 -12.52 8.26 11.96
N LEU A 132 -11.24 8.56 12.15
CA LEU A 132 -10.61 8.55 13.47
C LEU A 132 -11.26 9.56 14.42
N SER A 133 -11.53 10.80 13.95
CA SER A 133 -12.20 11.79 14.80
C SER A 133 -13.62 11.40 15.22
N THR A 134 -14.38 10.73 14.36
CA THR A 134 -15.72 10.23 14.72
C THR A 134 -15.65 9.09 15.73
N LEU A 135 -14.64 8.20 15.62
CA LEU A 135 -14.44 7.15 16.63
C LEU A 135 -14.06 7.72 18.00
N ASP A 136 -13.20 8.74 18.04
CA ASP A 136 -12.85 9.45 19.27
C ASP A 136 -14.09 10.14 19.89
N GLU A 137 -14.94 10.75 19.06
CA GLU A 137 -16.18 11.39 19.51
C GLU A 137 -17.18 10.37 20.07
N LEU A 138 -17.36 9.23 19.40
CA LEU A 138 -18.20 8.12 19.90
C LEU A 138 -17.65 7.55 21.21
N SER A 139 -16.35 7.32 21.31
CA SER A 139 -15.73 6.82 22.54
C SER A 139 -15.88 7.81 23.71
N ARG A 140 -15.80 9.12 23.44
CA ARG A 140 -16.02 10.15 24.45
C ARG A 140 -17.48 10.19 24.90
N LEU A 141 -18.42 10.09 23.96
CA LEU A 141 -19.86 10.03 24.27
C LEU A 141 -20.21 8.81 25.11
N ASP A 142 -19.64 7.64 24.83
CA ASP A 142 -19.87 6.41 25.61
C ASP A 142 -19.29 6.53 27.05
N GLN A 143 -18.15 7.20 27.23
CA GLN A 143 -17.57 7.51 28.54
C GLN A 143 -18.41 8.53 29.33
N GLU A 144 -18.96 9.55 28.67
CA GLU A 144 -19.78 10.60 29.28
C GLU A 144 -21.18 10.07 29.67
N LEU A 145 -21.71 9.10 28.92
CA LEU A 145 -22.97 8.42 29.20
C LEU A 145 -22.85 7.28 30.24
N GLY A 146 -21.65 7.06 30.81
CA GLY A 146 -21.44 6.07 31.87
C GLY A 146 -21.60 4.62 31.42
N MET A 147 -21.51 4.34 30.11
CA MET A 147 -21.60 3.00 29.53
C MET A 147 -20.21 2.34 29.47
N GLY A 148 -19.45 2.46 30.55
CA GLY A 148 -18.25 1.66 30.75
C GLY A 148 -18.65 0.26 31.23
N TYR A 149 -18.32 -0.77 30.47
CA TYR A 149 -18.19 -2.12 31.05
C TYR A 149 -16.91 -2.21 31.88
#